data_AF-A0A1V5Q2U9-F1
#
_entry.id   AF-A0A1V5Q2U9-F1
#
_cell.length_a   1.000
_cell.length_b   1.000
_cell.length_c   1.000
_cell.angle_alpha   90.00
_cell.angle_beta   90.00
_cell.angle_gamma   90.00
#
_symmetry.space_group_name_H-M   'P 1'
#
loop_
_entity.id
_entity.type
_entity.pdbx_description
1 polymer ?
#
loop_
_entity_poly.entity_id
_entity_poly.type
_entity_poly.pdbx_seq_one_letter_code
_entity_poly.pdbx_strand_id
1 'polypeptide(L)'
;MKIPQPLSRFRIMASVFVAASGILLAAGVGRAADDAPRGLDVYLLRHAESMGNVTGDYSEENQRTFSPKGLEQVAGIVEKLKAHHFDHIMVSPTHRTRQTILPYLKAHGLTAEIWPEVEECCCDLRGNASPARVIPQGDPVIIEEDEALYFRIREDGSIRYAPGDDAEGVAQIFKARDEVLKRFGQSGQSVLIVTHSCTGSRIMEALLGIKPAGRFAPANAAVTHLRQETNGVFRLVLFNDEPFEQRYYWKHADGRDALPGRPLRLSLIPRFVAQQSDQEYRVAWRLSDSKRQHVTSGAETFRPAGGSDGEILSIELPTESADYGQMWSLNTRLYSGDKLLHSWQHSILFPSYLSLAGSWKIKDGDEPAWAATDFDDGAWTETLVPGGWEADALPGYDGTAWYRISFSVPDDMRARWGDQPLAVAFGAVDDADETFLNGERIGQSGTFPPEKTTAWDRPRVYEFDSALLSDKNTLAVRVSDWEGGGGVWKGPVAVGPASELKRVTGVE
;
A
#
# COMPACT_ATOMS: atom_id res chain seq x y z
N MET A 1 -54.73 52.76 -62.55
CA MET A 1 -55.73 51.77 -62.99
C MET A 1 -55.26 50.39 -62.52
N LYS A 2 -56.08 49.73 -61.69
CA LYS A 2 -56.12 48.33 -61.21
C LYS A 2 -54.96 47.32 -61.51
N ILE A 3 -54.30 46.83 -60.44
CA ILE A 3 -54.24 45.44 -59.85
C ILE A 3 -54.79 44.26 -60.73
N PRO A 4 -54.35 42.95 -60.67
CA PRO A 4 -53.41 42.21 -59.75
C PRO A 4 -52.41 41.16 -60.35
N GLN A 5 -51.57 40.64 -59.44
CA GLN A 5 -50.83 39.34 -59.31
C GLN A 5 -51.70 38.04 -59.49
N PRO A 6 -51.20 36.76 -59.47
CA PRO A 6 -50.02 36.26 -58.68
C PRO A 6 -49.17 35.03 -59.17
N LEU A 7 -48.08 34.77 -58.40
CA LEU A 7 -47.32 33.51 -58.12
C LEU A 7 -46.42 32.90 -59.24
N SER A 8 -45.18 32.44 -59.03
CA SER A 8 -44.49 31.96 -57.81
C SER A 8 -42.94 32.03 -57.88
N ARG A 9 -42.33 32.27 -56.71
CA ARG A 9 -41.03 31.81 -56.17
C ARG A 9 -39.72 32.11 -56.91
N PHE A 10 -38.97 33.10 -56.42
CA PHE A 10 -37.51 33.17 -56.49
C PHE A 10 -36.92 34.14 -55.44
N ARG A 11 -35.65 33.89 -55.05
CA ARG A 11 -34.66 34.73 -54.32
C ARG A 11 -34.68 34.68 -52.79
N ILE A 12 -33.59 34.89 -52.03
CA ILE A 12 -32.12 35.01 -52.16
C ILE A 12 -31.65 35.07 -50.69
N MET A 13 -30.48 34.57 -50.32
CA MET A 13 -29.65 35.34 -49.38
C MET A 13 -28.17 34.97 -49.49
N ALA A 14 -27.37 36.01 -49.73
CA ALA A 14 -25.92 35.99 -49.73
C ALA A 14 -25.41 36.61 -48.42
N SER A 15 -24.29 36.04 -47.96
CA SER A 15 -23.22 36.64 -47.16
C SER A 15 -23.43 36.83 -45.65
N VAL A 16 -22.64 36.11 -44.83
CA VAL A 16 -21.57 36.67 -43.96
C VAL A 16 -20.50 35.58 -43.69
N PHE A 17 -19.23 35.98 -43.77
CA PHE A 17 -17.97 35.27 -43.54
C PHE A 17 -17.64 35.04 -42.05
N VAL A 18 -17.10 33.86 -41.68
CA VAL A 18 -15.89 33.69 -40.81
C VAL A 18 -15.19 32.39 -41.23
N ALA A 19 -13.88 32.47 -41.48
CA ALA A 19 -13.06 31.43 -42.07
C ALA A 19 -12.60 30.36 -41.07
N ALA A 20 -12.75 29.09 -41.46
CA ALA A 20 -12.02 27.96 -40.91
C ALA A 20 -10.87 27.61 -41.87
N SER A 21 -9.66 27.47 -41.34
CA SER A 21 -8.50 26.87 -42.02
C SER A 21 -8.02 25.76 -41.08
N GLY A 22 -7.76 24.51 -41.46
CA GLY A 22 -7.45 23.93 -42.75
C GLY A 22 -6.49 22.79 -42.40
N ILE A 23 -7.02 21.57 -42.33
CA ILE A 23 -6.34 20.35 -41.89
C ILE A 23 -5.23 19.99 -42.88
N LEU A 24 -4.01 19.75 -42.37
CA LEU A 24 -2.92 19.13 -43.10
C LEU A 24 -2.51 17.87 -42.34
N LEU A 25 -2.75 16.71 -42.95
CA LEU A 25 -2.28 15.40 -42.48
C LEU A 25 -0.74 15.38 -42.53
N ALA A 26 -0.12 15.09 -41.38
CA ALA A 26 1.24 14.57 -41.31
C ALA A 26 1.19 13.22 -40.60
N ALA A 27 1.77 12.22 -41.26
CA ALA A 27 1.79 10.82 -40.87
C ALA A 27 2.46 10.59 -39.50
N GLY A 28 1.85 9.68 -38.74
CA GLY A 28 2.25 9.34 -37.37
C GLY A 28 3.62 8.66 -37.31
N VAL A 29 4.46 9.20 -36.43
CA VAL A 29 5.61 8.51 -35.83
C VAL A 29 5.49 8.71 -34.33
N GLY A 30 5.31 7.59 -33.61
CA GLY A 30 5.68 7.43 -32.20
C GLY A 30 4.79 8.10 -31.15
N ARG A 31 3.71 7.43 -30.74
CA ARG A 31 3.16 7.59 -29.39
C ARG A 31 2.92 6.21 -28.80
N ALA A 32 3.99 5.62 -28.27
CA ALA A 32 3.98 4.40 -27.49
C ALA A 32 5.03 4.58 -26.39
N ALA A 33 4.66 5.30 -25.32
CA ALA A 33 5.52 5.49 -24.16
C ALA A 33 4.78 5.79 -22.84
N ASP A 34 3.43 5.86 -22.80
CA ASP A 34 2.71 6.33 -21.60
C ASP A 34 1.86 5.28 -20.85
N ASP A 35 1.79 4.03 -21.31
CA ASP A 35 0.92 2.98 -20.73
C ASP A 35 1.60 2.07 -19.69
N ALA A 36 2.73 2.48 -19.11
CA ALA A 36 3.31 1.73 -17.99
C ALA A 36 2.50 2.01 -16.70
N PRO A 37 2.12 0.96 -15.93
CA PRO A 37 1.45 1.14 -14.64
C PRO A 37 2.24 2.11 -13.75
N ARG A 38 1.57 3.14 -13.21
CA ARG A 38 2.20 4.14 -12.34
C ARG A 38 1.73 3.89 -10.91
N GLY A 39 2.66 3.92 -9.96
CA GLY A 39 2.36 3.67 -8.56
C GLY A 39 1.33 4.63 -7.96
N LEU A 40 0.37 4.12 -7.19
CA LEU A 40 -0.52 4.90 -6.32
C LEU A 40 0.27 5.48 -5.13
N ASP A 41 0.10 6.77 -4.85
CA ASP A 41 0.54 7.40 -3.61
C ASP A 41 -0.62 7.49 -2.60
N VAL A 42 -0.49 6.83 -1.44
CA VAL A 42 -1.48 6.86 -0.36
C VAL A 42 -0.95 7.63 0.84
N TYR A 43 -1.58 8.74 1.17
CA TYR A 43 -1.29 9.52 2.36
C TYR A 43 -2.33 9.22 3.44
N LEU A 44 -1.90 8.98 4.66
CA LEU A 44 -2.75 8.80 5.84
C LEU A 44 -2.52 9.98 6.78
N LEU A 45 -3.58 10.71 7.13
CA LEU A 45 -3.55 11.76 8.13
C LEU A 45 -4.38 11.32 9.34
N ARG A 46 -3.75 11.17 10.51
CA ARG A 46 -4.51 11.00 11.75
C ARG A 46 -5.10 12.35 12.19
N HIS A 47 -6.33 12.35 12.69
CA HIS A 47 -6.96 13.55 13.25
C HIS A 47 -6.10 14.24 14.32
N ALA A 48 -6.30 15.56 14.50
CA ALA A 48 -5.66 16.35 15.55
C ALA A 48 -6.06 15.89 16.96
N GLU A 49 -5.24 16.22 17.96
CA GLU A 49 -5.38 15.75 19.34
C GLU A 49 -6.72 16.19 19.96
N SER A 50 -7.56 15.21 20.32
CA SER A 50 -8.83 15.48 21.02
C SER A 50 -8.66 15.44 22.53
N MET A 51 -9.63 15.97 23.26
CA MET A 51 -9.69 15.81 24.71
C MET A 51 -9.73 14.34 25.12
N GLY A 52 -10.37 13.48 24.35
CA GLY A 52 -10.32 12.03 24.60
C GLY A 52 -8.92 11.42 24.49
N ASN A 53 -8.03 11.97 23.64
CA ASN A 53 -6.63 11.54 23.63
C ASN A 53 -5.87 11.97 24.90
N VAL A 54 -6.22 13.12 25.47
CA VAL A 54 -5.56 13.68 26.67
C VAL A 54 -6.06 13.00 27.95
N THR A 55 -7.37 12.77 28.05
CA THR A 55 -8.02 12.29 29.27
C THR A 55 -8.15 10.77 29.32
N GLY A 56 -8.12 10.10 28.18
CA GLY A 56 -8.49 8.69 28.05
C GLY A 56 -10.01 8.44 28.15
N ASP A 57 -10.81 9.50 28.29
CA ASP A 57 -12.27 9.44 28.22
C ASP A 57 -12.75 9.71 26.80
N TYR A 58 -13.27 8.67 26.16
CA TYR A 58 -13.78 8.72 24.79
C TYR A 58 -15.30 8.96 24.73
N SER A 59 -15.86 9.76 25.65
CA SER A 59 -17.22 10.29 25.53
C SER A 59 -17.40 11.11 24.24
N GLU A 60 -18.64 11.25 23.75
CA GLU A 60 -18.93 12.00 22.52
C GLU A 60 -18.41 13.44 22.60
N GLU A 61 -18.60 14.10 23.74
CA GLU A 61 -18.09 15.46 24.00
C GLU A 61 -16.56 15.54 23.84
N ASN A 62 -15.82 14.63 24.49
CA ASN A 62 -14.36 14.61 24.44
C ASN A 62 -13.80 14.18 23.08
N GLN A 63 -14.55 13.36 22.32
CA GLN A 63 -14.20 13.00 20.95
C GLN A 63 -14.45 14.15 19.95
N ARG A 64 -15.36 15.08 20.25
CA ARG A 64 -15.67 16.24 19.41
C ARG A 64 -14.90 17.50 19.79
N THR A 65 -14.21 17.50 20.93
CA THR A 65 -13.45 18.65 21.44
C THR A 65 -11.96 18.46 21.23
N PHE A 66 -11.30 19.39 20.53
CA PHE A 66 -9.83 19.39 20.43
C PHE A 66 -9.17 19.91 21.71
N SER A 67 -8.02 19.35 22.07
CA SER A 67 -7.17 19.94 23.11
C SER A 67 -6.57 21.27 22.62
N PRO A 68 -5.97 22.10 23.50
CA PRO A 68 -5.23 23.29 23.05
C PRO A 68 -4.18 22.99 21.98
N LYS A 69 -3.44 21.88 22.15
CA LYS A 69 -2.47 21.39 21.15
C LYS A 69 -3.15 20.89 19.89
N GLY A 70 -4.31 20.24 20.00
CA GLY A 70 -5.13 19.87 18.85
C GLY A 70 -5.57 21.07 18.01
N LEU A 71 -5.95 22.18 18.65
CA LEU A 71 -6.30 23.42 17.95
C LEU A 71 -5.11 24.02 17.19
N GLU A 72 -3.91 24.01 17.78
CA GLU A 72 -2.68 24.40 17.09
C GLU A 72 -2.39 23.50 15.87
N GLN A 73 -2.59 22.19 16.02
CA GLN A 73 -2.44 21.23 14.93
C GLN A 73 -3.42 21.48 13.78
N VAL A 74 -4.70 21.75 14.09
CA VAL A 74 -5.72 22.11 13.09
C VAL A 74 -5.34 23.41 12.36
N ALA A 75 -4.86 24.42 13.10
CA ALA A 75 -4.41 25.67 12.49
C ALA A 75 -3.20 25.48 11.56
N GLY A 76 -2.30 24.56 11.90
CA GLY A 76 -1.11 24.24 11.10
C GLY A 76 -1.35 23.34 9.88
N ILE A 77 -2.54 22.75 9.72
CA ILE A 77 -2.76 21.69 8.72
C ILE A 77 -2.58 22.18 7.28
N VAL A 78 -2.97 23.43 7.00
CA VAL A 78 -2.87 24.04 5.67
C VAL A 78 -1.41 24.08 5.22
N GLU A 79 -0.55 24.55 6.12
CA GLU A 79 0.88 24.70 5.87
C GLU A 79 1.60 23.36 5.81
N LYS A 80 1.14 22.37 6.59
CA LYS A 80 1.67 21.01 6.58
C LYS A 80 1.42 20.32 5.25
N LEU A 81 0.19 20.41 4.74
CA LEU A 81 -0.24 19.64 3.57
C LEU A 81 0.17 20.26 2.23
N LYS A 82 0.59 21.53 2.20
CA LYS A 82 0.97 22.22 0.94
C LYS A 82 2.11 21.56 0.16
N ALA A 83 2.93 20.74 0.83
CA ALA A 83 4.06 20.05 0.22
C ALA A 83 3.63 18.81 -0.58
N HIS A 84 2.36 18.44 -0.49
CA HIS A 84 1.79 17.25 -1.09
C HIS A 84 0.71 17.63 -2.10
N HIS A 85 0.58 16.81 -3.14
CA HIS A 85 -0.52 16.86 -4.10
C HIS A 85 -1.46 15.70 -3.81
N PHE A 86 -2.77 15.94 -3.91
CA PHE A 86 -3.80 14.93 -3.73
C PHE A 86 -4.82 15.05 -4.86
N ASP A 87 -5.02 13.98 -5.61
CA ASP A 87 -6.08 13.87 -6.61
C ASP A 87 -7.43 13.58 -5.95
N HIS A 88 -7.42 12.82 -4.85
CA HIS A 88 -8.62 12.47 -4.08
C HIS A 88 -8.38 12.63 -2.59
N ILE A 89 -9.40 13.06 -1.85
CA ILE A 89 -9.37 13.17 -0.39
C ILE A 89 -10.55 12.39 0.18
N MET A 90 -10.25 11.36 0.96
CA MET A 90 -11.21 10.52 1.67
C MET A 90 -11.12 10.83 3.16
N VAL A 91 -12.26 10.91 3.84
CA VAL A 91 -12.30 11.25 5.26
C VAL A 91 -13.25 10.35 6.02
N SER A 92 -12.84 9.93 7.21
CA SER A 92 -13.74 9.23 8.14
C SER A 92 -14.93 10.12 8.50
N PRO A 93 -16.14 9.54 8.69
CA PRO A 93 -17.35 10.29 9.03
C PRO A 93 -17.29 10.99 10.40
N THR A 94 -16.30 10.69 11.26
CA THR A 94 -16.20 11.31 12.60
C THR A 94 -15.97 12.82 12.52
N HIS A 95 -16.48 13.55 13.53
CA HIS A 95 -16.30 15.00 13.63
C HIS A 95 -14.83 15.42 13.66
N ARG A 96 -13.99 14.76 14.48
CA ARG A 96 -12.58 15.13 14.64
C ARG A 96 -11.75 14.96 13.36
N THR A 97 -12.04 13.97 12.52
CA THR A 97 -11.35 13.81 11.22
C THR A 97 -11.78 14.90 10.25
N ARG A 98 -13.09 15.14 10.11
CA ARG A 98 -13.64 16.21 9.27
C ARG A 98 -13.09 17.58 9.65
N GLN A 99 -13.17 17.93 10.93
CA GLN A 99 -12.71 19.22 11.43
C GLN A 99 -11.18 19.39 11.37
N THR A 100 -10.41 18.30 11.38
CA THR A 100 -8.95 18.38 11.18
C THR A 100 -8.60 18.84 9.76
N ILE A 101 -9.28 18.33 8.73
CA ILE A 101 -8.96 18.63 7.33
C ILE A 101 -9.69 19.86 6.77
N LEU A 102 -10.80 20.27 7.40
CA LEU A 102 -11.66 21.36 6.93
C LEU A 102 -10.92 22.67 6.58
N PRO A 103 -9.93 23.15 7.37
CA PRO A 103 -9.17 24.35 7.00
C PRO A 103 -8.41 24.21 5.67
N TYR A 104 -7.84 23.03 5.39
CA TYR A 104 -7.14 22.74 4.14
C TYR A 104 -8.10 22.76 2.95
N LEU A 105 -9.27 22.14 3.09
CA LEU A 105 -10.32 22.14 2.06
C LEU A 105 -10.79 23.57 1.75
N LYS A 106 -11.06 24.37 2.79
CA LYS A 106 -11.46 25.78 2.66
C LYS A 106 -10.40 26.62 1.95
N ALA A 107 -9.14 26.49 2.35
CA ALA A 107 -8.04 27.28 1.80
C ALA A 107 -7.78 27.01 0.30
N HIS A 108 -8.07 25.79 -0.16
CA HIS A 108 -7.80 25.36 -1.55
C HIS A 108 -9.06 25.20 -2.41
N GLY A 109 -10.25 25.45 -1.86
CA GLY A 109 -11.52 25.27 -2.58
C GLY A 109 -11.79 23.81 -2.97
N LEU A 110 -11.34 22.86 -2.15
CA LEU A 110 -11.43 21.43 -2.40
C LEU A 110 -12.62 20.80 -1.65
N THR A 111 -13.03 19.62 -2.10
CA THR A 111 -14.00 18.76 -1.40
C THR A 111 -13.37 17.42 -1.03
N ALA A 112 -13.86 16.78 0.02
CA ALA A 112 -13.50 15.42 0.41
C ALA A 112 -14.71 14.48 0.40
N GLU A 113 -14.46 13.20 0.10
CA GLU A 113 -15.47 12.15 0.09
C GLU A 113 -15.48 11.41 1.44
N ILE A 114 -16.67 11.13 1.99
CA ILE A 114 -16.81 10.40 3.26
C ILE A 114 -16.76 8.90 2.99
N TRP A 115 -15.85 8.23 3.69
CA TRP A 115 -15.62 6.79 3.60
C TRP A 115 -15.88 6.16 4.97
N PRO A 116 -16.99 5.43 5.17
CA PRO A 116 -17.32 4.80 6.45
C PRO A 116 -16.26 3.81 6.95
N GLU A 117 -15.64 3.05 6.05
CA GLU A 117 -14.69 2.00 6.39
C GLU A 117 -13.36 2.53 6.95
N VAL A 118 -13.05 3.82 6.78
CA VAL A 118 -11.87 4.45 7.41
C VAL A 118 -12.17 5.07 8.78
N GLU A 119 -13.36 4.81 9.35
CA GLU A 119 -13.70 5.14 10.74
C GLU A 119 -12.88 4.34 11.76
N GLU A 120 -12.70 4.91 12.97
CA GLU A 120 -11.90 4.26 14.02
C GLU A 120 -12.56 2.95 14.44
N CYS A 121 -11.77 1.89 14.44
CA CYS A 121 -12.19 0.60 14.95
C CYS A 121 -10.97 -0.17 15.46
N CYS A 122 -11.21 -1.32 16.07
CA CYS A 122 -10.26 -2.41 16.02
C CYS A 122 -8.90 -2.14 16.71
N CYS A 123 -8.91 -1.34 17.78
CA CYS A 123 -7.71 -0.95 18.53
C CYS A 123 -7.02 -2.11 19.25
N ASP A 124 -7.76 -3.18 19.53
CA ASP A 124 -7.25 -4.36 20.24
C ASP A 124 -6.74 -5.47 19.32
N LEU A 125 -6.91 -5.36 17.99
CA LEU A 125 -6.42 -6.34 17.03
C LEU A 125 -4.95 -6.72 17.25
N ARG A 126 -4.69 -8.03 17.39
CA ARG A 126 -3.34 -8.60 17.59
C ARG A 126 -2.82 -9.42 16.40
N GLY A 127 -3.50 -9.37 15.24
CA GLY A 127 -3.06 -10.09 14.05
C GLY A 127 -3.33 -11.58 14.06
N ASN A 128 -4.29 -12.07 14.86
CA ASN A 128 -4.68 -13.48 14.86
C ASN A 128 -6.00 -13.72 14.11
N ALA A 129 -6.89 -12.73 14.08
CA ALA A 129 -8.20 -12.87 13.45
C ALA A 129 -8.14 -12.95 11.91
N SER A 130 -9.06 -13.72 11.34
CA SER A 130 -9.42 -13.72 9.93
C SER A 130 -10.60 -12.77 9.71
N PRO A 131 -10.73 -12.12 8.53
CA PRO A 131 -11.85 -11.25 8.24
C PRO A 131 -13.18 -12.01 8.27
N ALA A 132 -14.19 -11.42 8.89
CA ALA A 132 -15.57 -11.85 8.73
C ALA A 132 -16.06 -11.60 7.30
N ARG A 133 -17.09 -12.36 6.89
CA ARG A 133 -17.71 -12.23 5.56
C ARG A 133 -18.61 -10.99 5.44
N VAL A 134 -19.17 -10.56 6.57
CA VAL A 134 -20.11 -9.45 6.68
C VAL A 134 -19.60 -8.50 7.76
N ILE A 135 -19.67 -7.20 7.49
CA ILE A 135 -19.36 -6.16 8.47
C ILE A 135 -20.71 -5.60 8.96
N PRO A 136 -21.02 -5.64 10.26
CA PRO A 136 -22.26 -5.07 10.78
C PRO A 136 -22.39 -3.59 10.44
N GLN A 137 -23.60 -3.20 10.04
CA GLN A 137 -23.96 -1.80 9.78
C GLN A 137 -24.34 -1.08 11.07
N GLY A 138 -23.93 0.18 11.18
CA GLY A 138 -24.26 1.09 12.27
C GLY A 138 -25.20 2.21 11.82
N ASP A 139 -25.02 3.38 12.44
CA ASP A 139 -25.86 4.54 12.17
C ASP A 139 -25.61 5.16 10.78
N PRO A 140 -26.58 5.92 10.23
CA PRO A 140 -26.36 6.70 9.02
C PRO A 140 -25.21 7.71 9.16
N VAL A 141 -24.53 7.98 8.06
CA VAL A 141 -23.56 9.07 7.98
C VAL A 141 -24.30 10.40 7.90
N ILE A 142 -23.97 11.32 8.82
CA ILE A 142 -24.54 12.66 8.89
C ILE A 142 -23.43 13.69 8.67
N ILE A 143 -23.68 14.63 7.76
CA ILE A 143 -22.85 15.82 7.50
C ILE A 143 -23.67 17.04 7.92
N GLU A 144 -23.07 17.91 8.73
CA GLU A 144 -23.70 19.15 9.20
C GLU A 144 -23.86 20.14 8.02
N GLU A 145 -24.85 21.03 8.11
CA GLU A 145 -25.20 21.92 6.98
C GLU A 145 -24.05 22.85 6.57
N ASP A 146 -23.26 23.34 7.53
CA ASP A 146 -22.10 24.21 7.29
C ASP A 146 -20.88 23.47 6.72
N GLU A 147 -20.92 22.14 6.77
CA GLU A 147 -19.89 21.23 6.26
C GLU A 147 -20.22 20.66 4.87
N ALA A 148 -21.50 20.71 4.45
CA ALA A 148 -22.01 20.10 3.22
C ALA A 148 -21.35 20.66 1.93
N LEU A 149 -20.76 21.85 1.98
CA LEU A 149 -20.00 22.42 0.87
C LEU A 149 -18.66 21.72 0.63
N TYR A 150 -18.09 21.08 1.66
CA TYR A 150 -16.74 20.53 1.65
C TYR A 150 -16.72 19.01 1.73
N PHE A 151 -17.78 18.38 2.23
CA PHE A 151 -17.86 16.93 2.37
C PHE A 151 -19.02 16.35 1.58
N ARG A 152 -18.76 15.25 0.89
CA ARG A 152 -19.76 14.49 0.12
C ARG A 152 -19.75 13.05 0.55
N ILE A 153 -20.92 12.46 0.79
CA ILE A 153 -21.03 11.04 1.08
C ILE A 153 -20.77 10.26 -0.21
N ARG A 154 -19.88 9.25 -0.18
CA ARG A 154 -19.69 8.32 -1.29
C ARG A 154 -21.01 7.63 -1.61
N GLU A 155 -21.29 7.30 -2.86
CA GLU A 155 -22.57 6.73 -3.31
C GLU A 155 -23.05 5.52 -2.48
N ASP A 156 -22.13 4.63 -2.10
CA ASP A 156 -22.38 3.44 -1.26
C ASP A 156 -21.91 3.61 0.20
N GLY A 157 -21.59 4.84 0.61
CA GLY A 157 -21.01 5.19 1.90
C GLY A 157 -21.99 5.84 2.88
N SER A 158 -23.30 5.65 2.69
CA SER A 158 -24.34 6.33 3.49
C SER A 158 -24.54 5.76 4.90
N ILE A 159 -23.99 4.58 5.19
CA ILE A 159 -24.14 3.87 6.45
C ILE A 159 -22.77 3.60 7.07
N ARG A 160 -22.64 3.81 8.39
CA ARG A 160 -21.43 3.50 9.16
C ARG A 160 -21.27 2.00 9.36
N TYR A 161 -20.07 1.58 9.76
CA TYR A 161 -19.82 0.22 10.23
C TYR A 161 -19.73 0.17 11.76
N ALA A 162 -20.16 -0.94 12.34
CA ALA A 162 -20.16 -1.16 13.78
C ALA A 162 -19.61 -2.57 14.12
N PRO A 163 -18.31 -2.84 13.82
CA PRO A 163 -17.71 -4.12 14.17
C PRO A 163 -17.76 -4.34 15.68
N GLY A 164 -18.31 -5.48 16.10
CA GLY A 164 -18.40 -5.92 17.48
C GLY A 164 -17.25 -6.83 17.92
N ASP A 165 -16.49 -7.38 16.97
CA ASP A 165 -15.34 -8.24 17.25
C ASP A 165 -14.13 -8.01 16.31
N ASP A 166 -13.05 -8.76 16.60
CA ASP A 166 -11.79 -8.69 15.84
C ASP A 166 -11.96 -9.13 14.37
N ALA A 167 -12.80 -10.11 14.07
CA ALA A 167 -12.97 -10.63 12.72
C ALA A 167 -13.71 -9.62 11.83
N GLU A 168 -14.80 -9.04 12.35
CA GLU A 168 -15.55 -7.96 11.72
C GLU A 168 -14.70 -6.72 11.54
N GLY A 169 -13.86 -6.43 12.54
CA GLY A 169 -12.90 -5.34 12.49
C GLY A 169 -11.86 -5.51 11.39
N VAL A 170 -11.26 -6.69 11.28
CA VAL A 170 -10.32 -7.02 10.19
C VAL A 170 -11.01 -6.92 8.83
N ALA A 171 -12.27 -7.32 8.72
CA ALA A 171 -13.06 -7.17 7.49
C ALA A 171 -13.24 -5.69 7.10
N GLN A 172 -13.53 -4.80 8.06
CA GLN A 172 -13.61 -3.36 7.80
C GLN A 172 -12.28 -2.79 7.27
N ILE A 173 -11.15 -3.17 7.87
CA ILE A 173 -9.82 -2.74 7.40
C ILE A 173 -9.55 -3.22 5.97
N PHE A 174 -9.83 -4.49 5.67
CA PHE A 174 -9.63 -5.01 4.33
C PHE A 174 -10.57 -4.37 3.31
N LYS A 175 -11.82 -4.08 3.68
CA LYS A 175 -12.70 -3.28 2.82
C LYS A 175 -12.08 -1.92 2.49
N ALA A 176 -11.55 -1.20 3.48
CA ALA A 176 -10.88 0.08 3.24
C ALA A 176 -9.68 -0.04 2.30
N ARG A 177 -8.82 -1.05 2.50
CA ARG A 177 -7.71 -1.34 1.58
C ARG A 177 -8.24 -1.63 0.16
N ASP A 178 -9.22 -2.51 0.04
CA ASP A 178 -9.70 -3.02 -1.25
C ASP A 178 -10.41 -1.94 -2.05
N GLU A 179 -11.21 -1.09 -1.41
CA GLU A 179 -11.83 0.05 -2.11
C GLU A 179 -10.79 1.06 -2.61
N VAL A 180 -9.71 1.30 -1.85
CA VAL A 180 -8.59 2.15 -2.30
C VAL A 180 -7.89 1.54 -3.51
N LEU A 181 -7.54 0.25 -3.45
CA LEU A 181 -6.85 -0.45 -4.54
C LEU A 181 -7.73 -0.59 -5.78
N LYS A 182 -9.01 -0.89 -5.60
CA LYS A 182 -9.99 -1.01 -6.69
C LYS A 182 -10.17 0.31 -7.44
N ARG A 183 -10.23 1.44 -6.74
CA ARG A 183 -10.45 2.76 -7.37
C ARG A 183 -9.18 3.40 -7.91
N PHE A 184 -8.04 3.18 -7.25
CA PHE A 184 -6.83 3.97 -7.48
C PHE A 184 -5.55 3.14 -7.62
N GLY A 185 -5.61 1.82 -7.49
CA GLY A 185 -4.44 0.96 -7.62
C GLY A 185 -3.77 1.12 -8.99
N GLN A 186 -2.45 1.24 -9.00
CA GLN A 186 -1.61 1.41 -10.19
C GLN A 186 -2.05 2.55 -11.15
N SER A 187 -2.81 3.53 -10.66
CA SER A 187 -3.33 4.64 -11.47
C SER A 187 -2.37 5.82 -11.62
N GLY A 188 -1.28 5.85 -10.85
CA GLY A 188 -0.39 7.00 -10.73
C GLY A 188 -0.97 8.18 -9.95
N GLN A 189 -2.16 8.02 -9.36
CA GLN A 189 -2.82 9.06 -8.59
C GLN A 189 -2.28 9.12 -7.15
N SER A 190 -2.65 10.19 -6.47
CA SER A 190 -2.34 10.47 -5.08
C SER A 190 -3.63 10.64 -4.29
N VAL A 191 -3.75 9.94 -3.17
CA VAL A 191 -4.94 9.96 -2.33
C VAL A 191 -4.60 10.32 -0.89
N LEU A 192 -5.42 11.14 -0.24
CA LEU A 192 -5.31 11.45 1.18
C LEU A 192 -6.46 10.80 1.94
N ILE A 193 -6.14 9.97 2.93
CA ILE A 193 -7.09 9.32 3.84
C ILE A 193 -6.97 9.97 5.21
N VAL A 194 -7.99 10.72 5.61
CA VAL A 194 -8.07 11.36 6.93
C VAL A 194 -8.81 10.42 7.89
N THR A 195 -8.06 9.80 8.79
CA THR A 195 -8.51 8.69 9.63
C THR A 195 -7.95 8.83 11.05
N HIS A 196 -7.80 7.71 11.75
CA HIS A 196 -7.52 7.62 13.17
C HIS A 196 -6.27 6.76 13.43
N SER A 197 -5.94 6.58 14.71
CA SER A 197 -4.70 5.90 15.08
C SER A 197 -4.76 4.41 14.79
N CYS A 198 -5.83 3.74 15.23
CA CYS A 198 -5.92 2.30 15.08
C CYS A 198 -6.17 1.99 13.61
N THR A 199 -7.26 2.48 13.03
CA THR A 199 -7.61 2.23 11.62
C THR A 199 -6.48 2.62 10.66
N GLY A 200 -5.87 3.80 10.81
CA GLY A 200 -4.75 4.21 9.96
C GLY A 200 -3.54 3.28 10.03
N SER A 201 -3.20 2.80 11.24
CA SER A 201 -2.14 1.80 11.44
C SER A 201 -2.44 0.50 10.70
N ARG A 202 -3.68 0.00 10.78
CA ARG A 202 -4.06 -1.28 10.19
C ARG A 202 -4.22 -1.22 8.67
N ILE A 203 -4.76 -0.12 8.13
CA ILE A 203 -4.83 0.10 6.67
C ILE A 203 -3.42 0.12 6.10
N MET A 204 -2.48 0.83 6.74
CA MET A 204 -1.09 0.84 6.35
C MET A 204 -0.47 -0.57 6.36
N GLU A 205 -0.66 -1.34 7.44
CA GLU A 205 -0.18 -2.72 7.51
C GLU A 205 -0.77 -3.57 6.36
N ALA A 206 -2.06 -3.46 6.12
CA ALA A 206 -2.75 -4.21 5.07
C ALA A 206 -2.23 -3.86 3.67
N LEU A 207 -1.95 -2.58 3.40
CA LEU A 207 -1.34 -2.13 2.15
C LEU A 207 0.10 -2.65 2.00
N LEU A 208 0.87 -2.68 3.09
CA LEU A 208 2.23 -3.25 3.12
C LEU A 208 2.25 -4.78 3.01
N GLY A 209 1.10 -5.45 2.88
CA GLY A 209 1.01 -6.91 2.85
C GLY A 209 1.25 -7.57 4.21
N ILE A 210 1.18 -6.81 5.30
CA ILE A 210 1.34 -7.27 6.68
C ILE A 210 -0.04 -7.53 7.28
N LYS A 211 -0.19 -8.65 8.00
CA LYS A 211 -1.42 -8.92 8.73
C LYS A 211 -1.69 -7.82 9.78
N PRO A 212 -2.85 -7.14 9.76
CA PRO A 212 -3.14 -6.04 10.68
C PRO A 212 -3.03 -6.44 12.15
N ALA A 213 -2.12 -5.79 12.89
CA ALA A 213 -1.90 -6.04 14.32
C ALA A 213 -1.55 -4.76 15.11
N GLY A 214 -1.52 -3.61 14.46
CA GLY A 214 -1.27 -2.34 15.12
C GLY A 214 0.17 -2.05 15.48
N ARG A 215 1.12 -2.48 14.64
CA ARG A 215 2.56 -2.29 14.89
C ARG A 215 3.00 -0.84 14.77
N PHE A 216 2.22 -0.02 14.09
CA PHE A 216 2.50 1.40 13.90
C PHE A 216 1.58 2.25 14.77
N ALA A 217 2.11 3.38 15.24
CA ALA A 217 1.36 4.36 16.03
C ALA A 217 1.35 5.72 15.33
N PRO A 218 0.40 5.95 14.39
CA PRO A 218 0.23 7.26 13.78
C PRO A 218 0.01 8.35 14.84
N ALA A 219 0.76 9.44 14.79
CA ALA A 219 0.64 10.56 15.74
C ALA A 219 -0.45 11.54 15.30
N ASN A 220 -1.08 12.23 16.25
CA ASN A 220 -2.14 13.20 15.94
C ASN A 220 -1.65 14.27 14.96
N ALA A 221 -2.47 14.57 13.94
CA ALA A 221 -2.19 15.51 12.86
C ALA A 221 -0.89 15.25 12.08
N ALA A 222 -0.37 14.03 12.14
CA ALA A 222 0.83 13.64 11.42
C ALA A 222 0.47 12.90 10.13
N VAL A 223 1.24 13.15 9.08
CA VAL A 223 1.07 12.56 7.75
C VAL A 223 1.98 11.34 7.62
N THR A 224 1.39 10.24 7.17
CA THR A 224 2.09 9.03 6.75
C THR A 224 1.87 8.88 5.25
N HIS A 225 2.86 8.41 4.50
CA HIS A 225 2.78 8.30 3.04
C HIS A 225 3.29 6.92 2.63
N LEU A 226 2.50 6.17 1.89
CA LEU A 226 2.89 4.94 1.21
C LEU A 226 2.91 5.18 -0.30
N ARG A 227 3.84 4.56 -0.99
CA ARG A 227 3.88 4.50 -2.45
C ARG A 227 3.72 3.07 -2.89
N GLN A 228 2.84 2.82 -3.86
CA GLN A 228 2.79 1.58 -4.59
C GLN A 228 3.92 1.58 -5.62
N GLU A 229 4.69 0.51 -5.70
CA GLU A 229 5.67 0.32 -6.76
C GLU A 229 5.00 -0.22 -8.03
N THR A 230 5.73 -0.23 -9.15
CA THR A 230 5.23 -0.74 -10.44
C THR A 230 4.80 -2.20 -10.35
N ASN A 231 5.44 -2.98 -9.47
CA ASN A 231 5.05 -4.35 -9.15
C ASN A 231 3.87 -4.45 -8.17
N GLY A 232 3.14 -3.37 -7.88
CA GLY A 232 1.95 -3.39 -7.01
C GLY A 232 2.24 -3.43 -5.50
N VAL A 233 3.50 -3.62 -5.08
CA VAL A 233 3.89 -3.67 -3.67
C VAL A 233 3.93 -2.27 -3.07
N PHE A 234 3.35 -2.08 -1.89
CA PHE A 234 3.45 -0.82 -1.18
C PHE A 234 4.72 -0.74 -0.34
N ARG A 235 5.21 0.49 -0.25
CA ARG A 235 6.38 0.83 0.51
C ARG A 235 6.10 2.13 1.29
N LEU A 236 6.51 2.21 2.55
CA LEU A 236 6.28 3.38 3.42
C LEU A 236 7.31 4.49 3.15
N VAL A 237 6.90 5.67 2.72
CA VAL A 237 7.75 6.81 2.30
C VAL A 237 7.86 7.87 3.41
N LEU A 238 6.76 8.17 4.09
CA LEU A 238 6.72 9.07 5.25
C LEU A 238 6.00 8.36 6.40
N PHE A 239 6.42 8.57 7.64
CA PHE A 239 5.69 8.11 8.81
C PHE A 239 5.75 9.19 9.87
N ASN A 240 4.58 9.67 10.27
CA ASN A 240 4.44 10.78 11.22
C ASN A 240 5.24 12.04 10.83
N ASP A 241 5.02 12.52 9.61
CA ASP A 241 5.67 13.69 8.96
C ASP A 241 7.15 13.55 8.66
N GLU A 242 7.81 12.57 9.27
CA GLU A 242 9.20 12.29 9.01
C GLU A 242 9.34 11.41 7.77
N PRO A 243 10.34 11.67 6.90
CA PRO A 243 10.77 10.69 5.93
C PRO A 243 10.90 9.34 6.62
N PHE A 244 10.00 8.44 6.27
CA PHE A 244 10.21 7.05 6.55
C PHE A 244 11.23 6.67 5.52
N GLU A 245 12.50 6.84 5.90
CA GLU A 245 13.59 6.32 5.11
C GLU A 245 13.31 4.84 4.97
N GLN A 246 12.71 4.49 3.86
CA GLN A 246 12.46 3.14 3.45
C GLN A 246 13.76 2.39 3.08
N ARG A 247 14.87 2.92 3.56
CA ARG A 247 15.98 2.14 4.03
C ARG A 247 15.58 1.08 5.06
N TYR A 248 14.34 0.86 5.46
CA TYR A 248 13.97 -0.31 6.28
C TYR A 248 13.42 -1.51 5.49
N TYR A 249 13.53 -1.48 4.15
CA TYR A 249 14.09 -2.59 3.37
C TYR A 249 15.42 -2.12 2.76
N TRP A 250 16.33 -1.59 3.58
CA TRP A 250 17.73 -1.19 3.26
C TRP A 250 18.25 -1.64 1.91
N LYS A 251 18.17 -0.75 0.93
CA LYS A 251 18.91 -1.01 -0.28
C LYS A 251 20.42 -0.85 -0.02
N HIS A 252 21.25 -1.79 -0.48
CA HIS A 252 22.70 -1.61 -0.53
C HIS A 252 23.04 -0.41 -1.42
N ALA A 253 24.31 0.03 -1.40
CA ALA A 253 24.79 1.11 -2.26
C ALA A 253 24.55 0.86 -3.77
N ASP A 254 24.25 -0.38 -4.15
CA ASP A 254 23.92 -0.83 -5.51
C ASP A 254 22.40 -0.88 -5.81
N GLY A 255 21.53 -0.53 -4.85
CA GLY A 255 20.08 -0.49 -5.04
C GLY A 255 19.31 -1.80 -4.75
N ARG A 256 19.96 -2.86 -4.25
CA ARG A 256 19.32 -4.15 -3.89
C ARG A 256 18.81 -4.18 -2.46
N ASP A 257 17.66 -4.81 -2.20
CA ASP A 257 16.96 -4.85 -0.89
C ASP A 257 17.79 -5.32 0.32
N ALA A 258 17.29 -5.01 1.53
CA ALA A 258 17.93 -5.35 2.80
C ALA A 258 17.93 -6.82 3.04
N LEU A 259 19.08 -7.44 2.88
CA LEU A 259 19.24 -8.84 3.19
C LEU A 259 20.32 -8.96 4.28
N PRO A 260 20.08 -9.72 5.36
CA PRO A 260 21.11 -10.06 6.32
C PRO A 260 22.33 -10.65 5.63
N GLY A 261 23.53 -10.37 6.14
CA GLY A 261 24.80 -10.80 5.52
C GLY A 261 25.41 -9.79 4.57
N ARG A 262 24.85 -8.58 4.53
CA ARG A 262 25.18 -7.58 3.55
C ARG A 262 25.11 -6.22 4.28
N PRO A 263 26.16 -5.37 4.25
CA PRO A 263 26.23 -4.18 5.08
C PRO A 263 25.17 -3.16 4.65
N LEU A 264 24.33 -2.72 5.59
CA LEU A 264 23.32 -1.71 5.30
C LEU A 264 24.00 -0.34 5.27
N ARG A 265 23.66 0.48 4.29
CA ARG A 265 24.14 1.85 4.20
C ARG A 265 23.07 2.79 4.75
N LEU A 266 23.29 3.35 5.93
CA LEU A 266 22.51 4.50 6.40
C LEU A 266 23.10 5.76 5.78
N SER A 267 22.33 6.54 5.02
CA SER A 267 22.75 7.85 4.52
C SER A 267 22.11 9.00 5.27
N LEU A 268 22.85 9.60 6.20
CA LEU A 268 22.34 10.78 6.87
C LEU A 268 22.57 12.00 5.97
N ILE A 269 21.49 12.66 5.55
CA ILE A 269 21.53 14.00 4.94
C ILE A 269 20.81 14.97 5.88
N PRO A 270 21.45 15.42 6.97
CA PRO A 270 20.90 16.52 7.71
C PRO A 270 21.10 17.77 6.84
N ARG A 271 20.02 18.34 6.27
CA ARG A 271 20.07 19.58 5.47
C ARG A 271 20.85 20.72 6.15
N PHE A 272 20.99 20.67 7.48
CA PHE A 272 21.78 21.59 8.29
C PHE A 272 23.29 21.32 8.33
N VAL A 273 23.76 20.08 8.10
CA VAL A 273 25.19 19.71 8.07
C VAL A 273 25.82 20.10 6.74
N ALA A 274 25.09 19.96 5.62
CA ALA A 274 25.58 20.33 4.29
C ALA A 274 25.82 21.84 4.11
N GLN A 275 25.27 22.69 5.01
CA GLN A 275 25.45 24.14 4.95
C GLN A 275 26.68 24.66 5.70
N GLN A 276 27.37 23.82 6.48
CA GLN A 276 28.55 24.19 7.27
C GLN A 276 29.77 23.38 6.84
N SER A 277 30.37 23.80 5.72
CA SER A 277 31.67 23.30 5.27
C SER A 277 32.77 23.59 6.30
N ASP A 278 33.65 22.62 6.55
CA ASP A 278 34.78 22.61 7.52
C ASP A 278 34.54 22.12 8.96
N GLN A 279 33.32 21.70 9.33
CA GLN A 279 33.08 21.15 10.68
C GLN A 279 33.18 19.62 10.73
N GLU A 280 33.84 19.09 11.76
CA GLU A 280 33.90 17.65 12.02
C GLU A 280 32.71 17.19 12.84
N TYR A 281 32.10 16.09 12.40
CA TYR A 281 30.96 15.46 13.03
C TYR A 281 31.30 14.01 13.39
N ARG A 282 30.65 13.51 14.44
CA ARG A 282 30.74 12.11 14.86
C ARG A 282 29.36 11.49 14.89
N VAL A 283 29.15 10.36 14.24
CA VAL A 283 27.95 9.54 14.44
C VAL A 283 28.29 8.31 15.25
N ALA A 284 27.54 8.06 16.30
CA ALA A 284 27.57 6.80 17.04
C ALA A 284 26.29 6.02 16.76
N TRP A 285 26.39 4.70 16.63
CA TRP A 285 25.27 3.84 16.32
C TRP A 285 25.24 2.59 17.18
N ARG A 286 24.05 2.05 17.40
CA ARG A 286 23.79 0.79 18.09
C ARG A 286 22.64 0.08 17.39
N LEU A 287 22.93 -1.10 16.86
CA LEU A 287 21.97 -2.03 16.29
C LEU A 287 21.68 -3.11 17.32
N SER A 288 20.40 -3.33 17.64
CA SER A 288 19.98 -4.34 18.59
C SER A 288 18.77 -5.11 18.10
N ASP A 289 18.72 -6.40 18.34
CA ASP A 289 17.51 -7.19 18.11
C ASP A 289 16.37 -6.77 19.05
N SER A 290 15.15 -7.27 18.81
CA SER A 290 13.96 -6.91 19.58
C SER A 290 14.07 -7.24 21.08
N LYS A 291 14.93 -8.20 21.45
CA LYS A 291 15.18 -8.63 22.84
C LYS A 291 16.39 -7.93 23.47
N ARG A 292 17.12 -7.10 22.71
CA ARG A 292 18.41 -6.47 23.07
C ARG A 292 19.50 -7.47 23.48
N GLN A 293 19.41 -8.70 22.99
CA GLN A 293 20.36 -9.77 23.26
C GLN A 293 21.54 -9.72 22.30
N HIS A 294 21.27 -9.40 21.03
CA HIS A 294 22.28 -9.26 20.00
C HIS A 294 22.49 -7.79 19.73
N VAL A 295 23.68 -7.28 20.08
CA VAL A 295 24.00 -5.86 19.98
C VAL A 295 25.31 -5.69 19.22
N THR A 296 25.26 -4.93 18.14
CA THR A 296 26.45 -4.43 17.44
C THR A 296 26.44 -2.90 17.56
N SER A 297 27.60 -2.27 17.72
CA SER A 297 27.69 -0.81 17.86
C SER A 297 29.01 -0.29 17.33
N GLY A 298 29.01 0.95 16.87
CA GLY A 298 30.20 1.62 16.37
C GLY A 298 30.05 3.12 16.37
N ALA A 299 31.10 3.81 15.94
CA ALA A 299 31.07 5.23 15.69
C ALA A 299 32.03 5.60 14.56
N GLU A 300 31.65 6.61 13.79
CA GLU A 300 32.44 7.14 12.68
C GLU A 300 32.51 8.66 12.77
N THR A 301 33.66 9.22 12.37
CA THR A 301 33.87 10.67 12.24
C THR A 301 33.98 11.05 10.78
N PHE A 302 33.37 12.17 10.40
CA PHE A 302 33.37 12.65 9.03
C PHE A 302 33.39 14.18 8.97
N ARG A 303 33.86 14.70 7.84
CA ARG A 303 33.87 16.12 7.51
C ARG A 303 33.19 16.29 6.16
N PRO A 304 32.07 17.03 6.07
CA PRO A 304 31.39 17.25 4.80
C PRO A 304 32.31 18.02 3.85
N ALA A 305 32.54 17.49 2.65
CA ALA A 305 33.12 18.26 1.56
C ALA A 305 32.09 19.31 1.12
N GLY A 306 32.43 20.60 1.22
CA GLY A 306 31.53 21.67 0.79
C GLY A 306 31.14 21.51 -0.68
N GLY A 307 29.84 21.34 -0.96
CA GLY A 307 29.28 21.12 -2.30
C GLY A 307 27.74 21.17 -2.29
N SER A 308 27.13 21.48 -3.44
CA SER A 308 25.68 21.63 -3.61
C SER A 308 24.90 20.31 -3.53
N ASP A 309 25.59 19.18 -3.69
CA ASP A 309 25.00 17.85 -3.67
C ASP A 309 25.33 17.20 -2.33
N GLY A 310 24.45 17.45 -1.35
CA GLY A 310 24.61 17.05 0.04
C GLY A 310 25.27 15.68 0.22
N GLU A 311 26.47 15.71 0.78
CA GLU A 311 27.24 14.50 1.02
C GLU A 311 26.46 13.55 1.94
N ILE A 312 26.30 12.32 1.44
CA ILE A 312 25.60 11.22 2.09
C ILE A 312 26.56 10.57 3.08
N LEU A 313 26.38 10.82 4.39
CA LEU A 313 27.13 10.08 5.41
C LEU A 313 26.70 8.62 5.36
N SER A 314 27.57 7.73 4.91
CA SER A 314 27.29 6.31 4.74
C SER A 314 27.91 5.47 5.85
N ILE A 315 27.10 4.92 6.75
CA ILE A 315 27.57 3.98 7.77
C ILE A 315 27.23 2.57 7.31
N GLU A 316 28.21 1.67 7.35
CA GLU A 316 27.99 0.24 7.11
C GLU A 316 27.59 -0.46 8.41
N LEU A 317 26.38 -0.98 8.45
CA LEU A 317 25.87 -1.74 9.59
C LEU A 317 26.13 -3.23 9.35
N PRO A 318 26.88 -3.93 10.21
CA PRO A 318 27.09 -5.36 10.07
C PRO A 318 25.77 -6.10 10.38
N THR A 319 25.18 -6.71 9.35
CA THR A 319 23.94 -7.50 9.45
C THR A 319 24.19 -9.00 9.30
N GLU A 320 25.44 -9.43 9.33
CA GLU A 320 25.82 -10.84 9.19
C GLU A 320 25.14 -11.71 10.24
N SER A 321 25.09 -11.20 11.47
CA SER A 321 24.40 -11.80 12.61
C SER A 321 22.92 -11.42 12.70
N ALA A 322 22.36 -10.71 11.71
CA ALA A 322 20.94 -10.38 11.72
C ALA A 322 20.10 -11.56 11.23
N ASP A 323 19.00 -11.81 11.92
CA ASP A 323 18.04 -12.84 11.52
C ASP A 323 16.89 -12.23 10.72
N TYR A 324 16.44 -12.97 9.72
CA TYR A 324 15.22 -12.67 8.98
C TYR A 324 13.98 -12.79 9.88
N GLY A 325 12.91 -12.04 9.55
CA GLY A 325 11.63 -12.07 10.27
C GLY A 325 11.66 -11.42 11.66
N GLN A 326 12.84 -11.02 12.14
CA GLN A 326 13.03 -10.31 13.40
C GLN A 326 13.08 -8.80 13.18
N MET A 327 12.46 -8.06 14.11
CA MET A 327 12.57 -6.61 14.15
C MET A 327 13.85 -6.19 14.89
N TRP A 328 14.68 -5.38 14.27
CA TRP A 328 15.90 -4.80 14.83
C TRP A 328 15.76 -3.29 15.02
N SER A 329 16.26 -2.77 16.13
CA SER A 329 16.32 -1.34 16.42
C SER A 329 17.70 -0.78 16.14
N LEU A 330 17.79 0.18 15.22
CA LEU A 330 18.99 0.99 15.00
C LEU A 330 18.84 2.34 15.69
N ASN A 331 19.66 2.58 16.69
CA ASN A 331 19.77 3.86 17.38
C ASN A 331 21.02 4.58 16.90
N THR A 332 20.89 5.78 16.37
CA THR A 332 22.00 6.59 15.85
C THR A 332 21.99 7.97 16.50
N ARG A 333 23.18 8.52 16.76
CA ARG A 333 23.36 9.81 17.42
C ARG A 333 24.44 10.61 16.71
N LEU A 334 24.11 11.82 16.28
CA LEU A 334 25.02 12.75 15.62
C LEU A 334 25.52 13.81 16.61
N TYR A 335 26.83 14.01 16.62
CA TYR A 335 27.52 14.96 17.47
C TYR A 335 28.36 15.94 16.66
N SER A 336 28.53 17.14 17.21
CA SER A 336 29.58 18.10 16.84
C SER A 336 30.41 18.39 18.09
N GLY A 337 31.66 17.97 18.12
CA GLY A 337 32.40 17.87 19.38
C GLY A 337 31.62 17.00 20.38
N ASP A 338 31.37 17.53 21.59
CA ASP A 338 30.59 16.84 22.62
C ASP A 338 29.08 17.14 22.58
N LYS A 339 28.64 18.09 21.74
CA LYS A 339 27.24 18.47 21.63
C LYS A 339 26.49 17.46 20.77
N LEU A 340 25.49 16.80 21.36
CA LEU A 340 24.50 16.03 20.61
C LEU A 340 23.66 16.98 19.75
N LEU A 341 23.69 16.79 18.43
CA LEU A 341 22.89 17.55 17.48
C LEU A 341 21.56 16.88 17.22
N HIS A 342 21.58 15.54 17.07
CA HIS A 342 20.39 14.78 16.72
C HIS A 342 20.51 13.31 17.14
N SER A 343 19.36 12.64 17.32
CA SER A 343 19.28 11.21 17.56
C SER A 343 18.14 10.63 16.73
N TRP A 344 18.41 9.54 16.02
CA TRP A 344 17.39 8.79 15.29
C TRP A 344 17.26 7.39 15.87
N GLN A 345 16.04 6.89 15.89
CA GLN A 345 15.78 5.49 16.14
C GLN A 345 14.98 4.95 14.96
N HIS A 346 15.40 3.79 14.48
CA HIS A 346 14.73 3.16 13.37
C HIS A 346 14.51 1.67 13.60
N SER A 347 13.47 1.14 12.96
CA SER A 347 13.05 -0.25 13.07
C SER A 347 13.29 -0.96 11.74
N ILE A 348 14.12 -1.98 11.75
CA ILE A 348 14.49 -2.81 10.60
C ILE A 348 13.75 -4.13 10.69
N LEU A 349 13.10 -4.53 9.60
CA LEU A 349 12.65 -5.90 9.42
C LEU A 349 13.31 -6.44 8.17
N PHE A 350 14.09 -7.51 8.34
CA PHE A 350 14.62 -8.24 7.20
C PHE A 350 13.57 -9.26 6.75
N PRO A 351 13.03 -9.18 5.52
CA PRO A 351 12.00 -10.09 5.06
C PRO A 351 12.58 -11.49 4.87
N SER A 352 12.04 -12.45 5.61
CA SER A 352 12.34 -13.89 5.56
C SER A 352 11.80 -14.58 4.31
N TYR A 353 10.86 -13.94 3.62
CA TYR A 353 10.21 -14.43 2.41
C TYR A 353 10.22 -13.35 1.33
N LEU A 354 10.11 -13.78 0.08
CA LEU A 354 9.90 -12.91 -1.07
C LEU A 354 8.40 -12.71 -1.26
N SER A 355 7.94 -11.46 -1.27
CA SER A 355 6.57 -11.13 -1.68
C SER A 355 6.42 -11.37 -3.18
N LEU A 356 5.34 -12.05 -3.55
CA LEU A 356 4.90 -12.24 -4.93
C LEU A 356 3.63 -11.43 -5.22
N ALA A 357 3.12 -10.63 -4.28
CA ALA A 357 2.02 -9.71 -4.56
C ALA A 357 2.40 -8.71 -5.67
N GLY A 358 1.47 -8.43 -6.58
CA GLY A 358 1.69 -7.52 -7.69
C GLY A 358 0.85 -7.78 -8.92
N SER A 359 1.36 -7.32 -10.07
CA SER A 359 0.80 -7.65 -11.38
C SER A 359 1.14 -9.08 -11.75
N TRP A 360 0.10 -9.89 -11.97
CA TRP A 360 0.18 -11.26 -12.48
C TRP A 360 -0.52 -11.34 -13.82
N LYS A 361 -0.17 -12.34 -14.63
CA LYS A 361 -0.95 -12.68 -15.82
C LYS A 361 -2.16 -13.50 -15.42
N ILE A 362 -3.32 -13.25 -16.03
CA ILE A 362 -4.56 -14.01 -15.85
C ILE A 362 -5.18 -14.38 -17.20
N LYS A 363 -5.76 -15.58 -17.27
CA LYS A 363 -6.55 -16.04 -18.41
C LYS A 363 -7.73 -16.90 -17.95
N ASP A 364 -8.91 -16.57 -18.45
CA ASP A 364 -10.12 -17.39 -18.34
C ASP A 364 -10.00 -18.66 -19.18
N GLY A 365 -10.55 -19.76 -18.67
CA GLY A 365 -10.47 -21.08 -19.28
C GLY A 365 -9.65 -22.06 -18.44
N ASP A 366 -9.64 -23.32 -18.87
CA ASP A 366 -9.06 -24.41 -18.10
C ASP A 366 -8.24 -25.34 -18.97
N GLU A 367 -7.01 -24.91 -19.28
CA GLU A 367 -6.10 -25.70 -20.10
C GLU A 367 -4.89 -26.15 -19.27
N PRO A 368 -4.73 -27.46 -19.01
CA PRO A 368 -3.63 -27.99 -18.19
C PRO A 368 -2.22 -27.62 -18.68
N ALA A 369 -2.08 -27.34 -19.98
CA ALA A 369 -0.82 -26.88 -20.57
C ALA A 369 -0.32 -25.56 -19.98
N TRP A 370 -1.22 -24.75 -19.40
CA TRP A 370 -0.88 -23.47 -18.77
C TRP A 370 -0.11 -23.62 -17.45
N ALA A 371 0.04 -24.84 -16.92
CA ALA A 371 0.96 -25.11 -15.81
C ALA A 371 2.44 -25.12 -16.24
N ALA A 372 2.74 -25.36 -17.53
CA ALA A 372 4.10 -25.62 -18.00
C ALA A 372 5.03 -24.41 -17.81
N THR A 373 6.27 -24.67 -17.40
CA THR A 373 7.29 -23.66 -17.11
C THR A 373 7.56 -22.73 -18.30
N ASP A 374 7.57 -23.29 -19.50
CA ASP A 374 7.93 -22.66 -20.77
C ASP A 374 6.71 -22.21 -21.60
N PHE A 375 5.50 -22.29 -21.05
CA PHE A 375 4.31 -21.77 -21.70
C PHE A 375 4.41 -20.25 -21.91
N ASP A 376 4.12 -19.80 -23.14
CA ASP A 376 4.10 -18.39 -23.51
C ASP A 376 2.76 -17.75 -23.10
N ASP A 377 2.79 -16.99 -22.02
CA ASP A 377 1.68 -16.23 -21.47
C ASP A 377 1.69 -14.75 -21.92
N GLY A 378 2.49 -14.40 -22.94
CA GLY A 378 2.62 -13.01 -23.39
C GLY A 378 1.32 -12.35 -23.88
N ALA A 379 0.34 -13.15 -24.28
CA ALA A 379 -0.98 -12.69 -24.70
C ALA A 379 -2.01 -12.58 -23.56
N TRP A 380 -1.64 -12.92 -22.33
CA TRP A 380 -2.54 -12.90 -21.18
C TRP A 380 -2.73 -11.48 -20.64
N THR A 381 -3.92 -11.24 -20.11
CA THR A 381 -4.26 -9.98 -19.44
C THR A 381 -3.49 -9.88 -18.12
N GLU A 382 -3.17 -8.68 -17.69
CA GLU A 382 -2.63 -8.45 -16.34
C GLU A 382 -3.74 -8.22 -15.32
N THR A 383 -3.51 -8.64 -14.09
CA THR A 383 -4.39 -8.35 -12.97
C THR A 383 -3.60 -8.23 -11.67
N LEU A 384 -4.17 -7.52 -10.71
CA LEU A 384 -3.57 -7.36 -9.38
C LEU A 384 -3.85 -8.57 -8.48
N VAL A 385 -2.79 -9.11 -7.91
CA VAL A 385 -2.82 -10.17 -6.89
C VAL A 385 -2.12 -9.66 -5.62
N PRO A 386 -2.73 -9.70 -4.43
CA PRO A 386 -4.08 -10.19 -4.19
C PRO A 386 -5.16 -9.22 -4.71
N GLY A 387 -6.27 -9.78 -5.16
CA GLY A 387 -7.42 -9.04 -5.71
C GLY A 387 -8.48 -10.00 -6.24
N GLY A 388 -9.73 -9.56 -6.26
CA GLY A 388 -10.81 -10.28 -6.93
C GLY A 388 -10.77 -10.00 -8.43
N TRP A 389 -10.88 -11.02 -9.28
CA TRP A 389 -10.70 -10.81 -10.72
C TRP A 389 -11.88 -10.06 -11.36
N GLU A 390 -13.09 -10.07 -10.79
CA GLU A 390 -14.27 -9.41 -11.39
C GLU A 390 -14.15 -7.90 -11.33
N ALA A 391 -13.42 -7.41 -10.34
CA ALA A 391 -13.18 -5.99 -10.16
C ALA A 391 -12.15 -5.43 -11.14
N ASP A 392 -11.41 -6.30 -11.85
CA ASP A 392 -10.23 -5.92 -12.63
C ASP A 392 -10.22 -6.55 -14.03
N ALA A 393 -9.95 -7.86 -14.12
CA ALA A 393 -9.66 -8.53 -15.40
C ALA A 393 -10.80 -9.37 -15.98
N LEU A 394 -11.68 -9.96 -15.16
CA LEU A 394 -12.72 -10.91 -15.59
C LEU A 394 -14.12 -10.57 -15.01
N PRO A 395 -14.78 -9.49 -15.47
CA PRO A 395 -16.05 -9.04 -14.88
C PRO A 395 -17.18 -10.07 -15.02
N GLY A 396 -17.75 -10.50 -13.88
CA GLY A 396 -18.89 -11.42 -13.83
C GLY A 396 -18.59 -12.82 -14.35
N TYR A 397 -17.33 -13.24 -14.31
CA TYR A 397 -16.90 -14.55 -14.79
C TYR A 397 -16.91 -15.58 -13.66
N ASP A 398 -17.88 -16.48 -13.67
CA ASP A 398 -17.86 -17.70 -12.85
C ASP A 398 -17.25 -18.84 -13.69
N GLY A 399 -16.15 -19.44 -13.22
CA GLY A 399 -15.48 -20.49 -13.96
C GLY A 399 -14.09 -20.81 -13.44
N THR A 400 -13.26 -21.38 -14.32
CA THR A 400 -11.86 -21.63 -14.01
C THR A 400 -11.00 -20.62 -14.74
N ALA A 401 -10.09 -19.99 -14.02
CA ALA A 401 -9.08 -19.11 -14.58
C ALA A 401 -7.71 -19.48 -14.03
N TRP A 402 -6.68 -19.13 -14.79
CA TRP A 402 -5.30 -19.38 -14.41
C TRP A 402 -4.57 -18.08 -14.21
N TYR A 403 -3.74 -18.05 -13.18
CA TYR A 403 -2.78 -16.99 -12.90
C TYR A 403 -1.37 -17.47 -13.19
N ARG A 404 -0.49 -16.59 -13.69
CA ARG A 404 0.95 -16.84 -13.87
C ARG A 404 1.81 -15.65 -13.44
N ILE A 405 2.93 -15.93 -12.80
CA ILE A 405 3.98 -14.95 -12.51
C ILE A 405 5.38 -15.59 -12.69
N SER A 406 6.33 -14.80 -13.19
CA SER A 406 7.75 -15.12 -13.18
C SER A 406 8.46 -14.39 -12.04
N PHE A 407 9.34 -15.08 -11.31
CA PHE A 407 10.14 -14.46 -10.25
C PHE A 407 11.54 -15.08 -10.12
N SER A 408 12.46 -14.35 -9.50
CA SER A 408 13.80 -14.81 -9.15
C SER A 408 14.04 -14.59 -7.67
N VAL A 409 14.68 -15.55 -7.01
CA VAL A 409 15.07 -15.44 -5.60
C VAL A 409 16.49 -14.88 -5.54
N PRO A 410 16.76 -13.79 -4.80
CA PRO A 410 18.12 -13.29 -4.62
C PRO A 410 19.06 -14.35 -4.03
N ASP A 411 20.28 -14.46 -4.55
CA ASP A 411 21.25 -15.52 -4.17
C ASP A 411 21.52 -15.60 -2.65
N ASP A 412 21.61 -14.45 -1.99
CA ASP A 412 21.86 -14.36 -0.56
C ASP A 412 20.64 -14.77 0.28
N MET A 413 19.43 -14.48 -0.21
CA MET A 413 18.21 -15.00 0.37
C MET A 413 18.14 -16.53 0.20
N ARG A 414 18.40 -17.03 -1.01
CA ARG A 414 18.43 -18.46 -1.32
C ARG A 414 19.47 -19.21 -0.48
N ALA A 415 20.67 -18.66 -0.32
CA ALA A 415 21.74 -19.27 0.48
C ALA A 415 21.36 -19.39 1.97
N ARG A 416 20.64 -18.41 2.52
CA ARG A 416 20.16 -18.45 3.90
C ARG A 416 18.95 -19.34 4.09
N TRP A 417 18.09 -19.45 3.08
CA TRP A 417 17.05 -20.47 3.08
C TRP A 417 17.69 -21.87 3.13
N GLY A 418 18.77 -22.08 2.38
CA GLY A 418 19.46 -23.37 2.36
C GLY A 418 18.51 -24.50 1.98
N ASP A 419 18.68 -25.66 2.61
CA ASP A 419 17.90 -26.87 2.31
C ASP A 419 16.63 -26.99 3.17
N GLN A 420 16.20 -25.92 3.84
CA GLN A 420 15.00 -25.96 4.67
C GLN A 420 13.73 -26.08 3.80
N PRO A 421 12.64 -26.69 4.31
CA PRO A 421 11.37 -26.71 3.60
C PRO A 421 10.91 -25.30 3.25
N LEU A 422 10.61 -25.08 1.98
CA LEU A 422 10.06 -23.82 1.48
C LEU A 422 8.58 -23.98 1.24
N ALA A 423 7.87 -22.87 1.10
CA ALA A 423 6.49 -22.88 0.70
C ALA A 423 6.14 -21.69 -0.19
N VAL A 424 5.06 -21.86 -0.96
CA VAL A 424 4.29 -20.74 -1.52
C VAL A 424 3.09 -20.53 -0.62
N ALA A 425 2.83 -19.28 -0.24
CA ALA A 425 1.71 -18.91 0.59
C ALA A 425 0.76 -17.96 -0.11
N PHE A 426 -0.54 -18.18 0.12
CA PHE A 426 -1.63 -17.28 -0.26
C PHE A 426 -2.47 -17.01 0.98
N GLY A 427 -2.95 -15.77 1.16
CA GLY A 427 -3.84 -15.43 2.26
C GLY A 427 -5.22 -16.06 2.12
N ALA A 428 -5.76 -16.05 0.90
CA ALA A 428 -6.90 -16.83 0.47
C ALA A 428 -6.98 -16.85 -1.06
N VAL A 429 -7.49 -17.96 -1.59
CA VAL A 429 -7.81 -18.16 -3.01
C VAL A 429 -9.24 -18.65 -3.07
N ASP A 430 -10.04 -18.02 -3.92
CA ASP A 430 -11.47 -18.30 -4.01
C ASP A 430 -11.75 -19.74 -4.49
N ASP A 431 -12.81 -20.28 -3.90
CA ASP A 431 -13.34 -21.65 -3.90
C ASP A 431 -12.32 -22.81 -3.92
N ALA A 432 -11.59 -23.03 -5.01
CA ALA A 432 -10.59 -24.09 -5.09
C ALA A 432 -9.40 -23.67 -5.95
N ASP A 433 -8.22 -24.19 -5.61
CA ASP A 433 -7.00 -23.91 -6.36
C ASP A 433 -6.08 -25.12 -6.49
N GLU A 434 -5.33 -25.16 -7.59
CA GLU A 434 -4.14 -25.99 -7.76
C GLU A 434 -2.95 -25.09 -8.10
N THR A 435 -1.86 -25.22 -7.35
CA THR A 435 -0.68 -24.40 -7.51
C THR A 435 0.49 -25.21 -8.04
N PHE A 436 1.17 -24.67 -9.04
CA PHE A 436 2.30 -25.28 -9.74
C PHE A 436 3.52 -24.36 -9.71
N LEU A 437 4.66 -24.88 -9.27
CA LEU A 437 5.95 -24.21 -9.34
C LEU A 437 6.81 -24.92 -10.37
N ASN A 438 7.26 -24.19 -11.39
CA ASN A 438 8.08 -24.74 -12.48
C ASN A 438 7.46 -26.01 -13.10
N GLY A 439 6.14 -26.00 -13.32
CA GLY A 439 5.39 -27.11 -13.90
C GLY A 439 5.07 -28.26 -12.95
N GLU A 440 5.67 -28.28 -11.75
CA GLU A 440 5.37 -29.28 -10.73
C GLU A 440 4.27 -28.78 -9.79
N ARG A 441 3.23 -29.59 -9.58
CA ARG A 441 2.12 -29.25 -8.68
C ARG A 441 2.57 -29.36 -7.23
N ILE A 442 2.62 -28.22 -6.52
CA ILE A 442 3.07 -28.14 -5.12
C ILE A 442 1.92 -28.19 -4.11
N GLY A 443 0.68 -27.97 -4.55
CA GLY A 443 -0.46 -28.01 -3.63
C GLY A 443 -1.82 -27.82 -4.27
N GLN A 444 -2.85 -28.09 -3.48
CA GLN A 444 -4.25 -27.86 -3.79
C GLN A 444 -5.02 -27.63 -2.51
N SER A 445 -6.05 -26.80 -2.59
CA SER A 445 -7.09 -26.69 -1.58
C SER A 445 -8.45 -26.60 -2.24
N GLY A 446 -9.45 -27.17 -1.57
CA GLY A 446 -10.76 -27.37 -2.19
C GLY A 446 -10.72 -28.40 -3.31
N THR A 447 -11.84 -28.59 -4.00
CA THR A 447 -11.95 -29.54 -5.12
C THR A 447 -12.75 -28.95 -6.26
N PHE A 448 -12.29 -29.17 -7.48
CA PHE A 448 -12.89 -28.67 -8.72
C PHE A 448 -14.18 -29.44 -9.06
N PRO A 449 -15.09 -28.88 -9.88
CA PRO A 449 -16.28 -29.59 -10.34
C PRO A 449 -15.94 -30.98 -10.95
N PRO A 450 -16.82 -32.00 -10.82
CA PRO A 450 -18.19 -31.93 -10.28
C PRO A 450 -18.29 -32.08 -8.75
N GLU A 451 -17.29 -32.65 -8.09
CA GLU A 451 -17.28 -32.84 -6.64
C GLU A 451 -16.67 -31.62 -5.96
N LYS A 452 -17.50 -30.61 -5.72
CA LYS A 452 -17.10 -29.28 -5.23
C LYS A 452 -16.91 -29.23 -3.70
N THR A 453 -15.73 -28.83 -3.24
CA THR A 453 -15.43 -28.51 -1.84
C THR A 453 -14.73 -27.17 -1.77
N THR A 454 -15.34 -26.19 -1.12
CA THR A 454 -14.76 -24.83 -1.08
C THR A 454 -13.72 -24.69 0.03
N ALA A 455 -12.70 -23.90 -0.25
CA ALA A 455 -11.69 -23.41 0.67
C ALA A 455 -11.50 -21.89 0.52
N TRP A 456 -12.50 -21.16 0.03
CA TRP A 456 -12.36 -19.78 -0.43
C TRP A 456 -11.76 -18.78 0.58
N ASP A 457 -11.95 -18.99 1.88
CA ASP A 457 -11.48 -18.10 2.96
C ASP A 457 -10.25 -18.61 3.71
N ARG A 458 -9.72 -19.78 3.33
CA ARG A 458 -8.63 -20.43 4.06
C ARG A 458 -7.25 -19.94 3.59
N PRO A 459 -6.29 -19.74 4.49
CA PRO A 459 -4.90 -19.54 4.08
C PRO A 459 -4.32 -20.79 3.40
N ARG A 460 -3.38 -20.58 2.48
CA ARG A 460 -2.60 -21.62 1.79
C ARG A 460 -1.15 -21.54 2.21
N VAL A 461 -0.54 -22.69 2.50
CA VAL A 461 0.91 -22.85 2.60
C VAL A 461 1.26 -24.17 1.94
N TYR A 462 1.74 -24.10 0.70
CA TYR A 462 2.10 -25.28 -0.08
C TYR A 462 3.60 -25.48 -0.03
N GLU A 463 4.01 -26.48 0.74
CA GLU A 463 5.42 -26.80 0.93
C GLU A 463 6.01 -27.46 -0.31
N PHE A 464 7.27 -27.16 -0.60
CA PHE A 464 8.03 -27.75 -1.68
C PHE A 464 9.52 -27.84 -1.31
N ASP A 465 10.24 -28.73 -1.99
CA ASP A 465 11.68 -28.88 -1.80
C ASP A 465 12.43 -27.70 -2.44
N SER A 466 13.38 -27.11 -1.71
CA SER A 466 14.25 -26.04 -2.20
C SER A 466 14.91 -26.32 -3.57
N ALA A 467 15.13 -27.58 -3.92
CA ALA A 467 15.66 -28.04 -5.21
C ALA A 467 14.73 -27.74 -6.40
N LEU A 468 13.44 -27.50 -6.15
CA LEU A 468 12.49 -27.11 -7.19
C LEU A 468 12.72 -25.67 -7.69
N LEU A 469 13.45 -24.83 -6.93
CA LEU A 469 13.83 -23.49 -7.37
C LEU A 469 14.94 -23.49 -8.41
N SER A 470 14.74 -22.67 -9.43
CA SER A 470 15.69 -22.32 -10.48
C SER A 470 16.06 -20.83 -10.41
N ASP A 471 16.97 -20.36 -11.26
CA ASP A 471 17.37 -18.94 -11.33
C ASP A 471 16.20 -18.03 -11.73
N LYS A 472 15.35 -18.53 -12.63
CA LYS A 472 14.04 -17.95 -12.97
C LYS A 472 12.98 -19.01 -12.69
N ASN A 473 11.95 -18.63 -11.96
CA ASN A 473 10.86 -19.50 -11.56
C ASN A 473 9.55 -19.01 -12.16
N THR A 474 8.66 -19.95 -12.47
CA THR A 474 7.29 -19.70 -12.91
C THR A 474 6.35 -20.30 -11.88
N LEU A 475 5.46 -19.48 -11.33
CA LEU A 475 4.35 -19.92 -10.51
C LEU A 475 3.06 -19.83 -11.33
N ALA A 476 2.35 -20.94 -11.47
CA ALA A 476 1.03 -20.99 -12.11
C ALA A 476 -0.02 -21.44 -11.07
N VAL A 477 -1.16 -20.75 -11.02
CA VAL A 477 -2.24 -21.05 -10.08
C VAL A 477 -3.53 -21.20 -10.86
N ARG A 478 -4.05 -22.41 -10.91
CA ARG A 478 -5.38 -22.70 -11.43
C ARG A 478 -6.38 -22.42 -10.32
N VAL A 479 -7.40 -21.62 -10.59
CA VAL A 479 -8.41 -21.22 -9.60
C VAL A 479 -9.79 -21.46 -10.19
N SER A 480 -10.67 -22.08 -9.42
CA SER A 480 -12.09 -22.24 -9.77
C SER A 480 -12.92 -21.39 -8.83
N ASP A 481 -13.75 -20.54 -9.42
CA ASP A 481 -14.87 -19.84 -8.79
C ASP A 481 -16.17 -20.47 -9.32
N TRP A 482 -17.19 -20.57 -8.48
CA TRP A 482 -18.49 -21.12 -8.84
C TRP A 482 -19.61 -20.11 -8.83
N GLU A 483 -19.49 -19.07 -8.00
CA GLU A 483 -20.43 -17.97 -7.89
C GLU A 483 -19.82 -16.83 -7.09
N GLY A 484 -19.99 -15.60 -7.58
CA GLY A 484 -19.74 -14.40 -6.79
C GLY A 484 -18.45 -13.70 -7.16
N GLY A 485 -17.42 -13.84 -6.33
CA GLY A 485 -16.16 -13.09 -6.48
C GLY A 485 -14.96 -14.00 -6.41
N GLY A 486 -14.34 -14.26 -7.56
CA GLY A 486 -13.23 -15.17 -7.71
C GLY A 486 -11.84 -14.54 -7.59
N GLY A 487 -10.83 -15.42 -7.52
CA GLY A 487 -9.42 -15.05 -7.63
C GLY A 487 -8.57 -15.26 -6.37
N VAL A 488 -7.30 -14.84 -6.46
CA VAL A 488 -6.37 -14.83 -5.33
C VAL A 488 -6.63 -13.57 -4.52
N TRP A 489 -7.76 -13.52 -3.82
CA TRP A 489 -8.33 -12.26 -3.33
C TRP A 489 -7.70 -11.72 -2.03
N LYS A 490 -6.89 -12.53 -1.32
CA LYS A 490 -6.31 -12.11 -0.03
C LYS A 490 -4.84 -12.48 0.10
N GLY A 491 -4.06 -11.49 0.56
CA GLY A 491 -2.64 -11.65 0.88
C GLY A 491 -2.39 -12.20 2.30
N PRO A 492 -1.14 -12.57 2.63
CA PRO A 492 0.06 -12.38 1.80
C PRO A 492 0.08 -13.32 0.58
N VAL A 493 0.81 -12.94 -0.46
CA VAL A 493 1.17 -13.83 -1.57
C VAL A 493 2.69 -13.85 -1.63
N ALA A 494 3.32 -14.98 -1.31
CA ALA A 494 4.75 -15.01 -1.00
C ALA A 494 5.39 -16.39 -1.18
N VAL A 495 6.73 -16.42 -1.29
CA VAL A 495 7.55 -17.62 -1.29
C VAL A 495 8.71 -17.50 -0.30
N GLY A 496 9.00 -18.55 0.46
CA GLY A 496 10.06 -18.54 1.47
C GLY A 496 9.99 -19.74 2.42
N PRO A 497 10.68 -19.71 3.58
CA PRO A 497 10.68 -20.78 4.56
C PRO A 497 9.27 -21.13 5.01
N ALA A 498 8.92 -22.42 4.96
CA ALA A 498 7.57 -22.88 5.27
C ALA A 498 7.14 -22.49 6.70
N SER A 499 8.05 -22.62 7.67
CA SER A 499 7.81 -22.26 9.08
C SER A 499 7.41 -20.80 9.25
N GLU A 500 8.05 -19.90 8.49
CA GLU A 500 7.74 -18.48 8.53
C GLU A 500 6.42 -18.18 7.82
N LEU A 501 6.20 -18.78 6.66
CA LEU A 501 4.98 -18.57 5.89
C LEU A 501 3.75 -19.07 6.66
N LYS A 502 3.86 -20.17 7.40
CA LYS A 502 2.87 -20.63 8.39
C LYS A 502 2.59 -19.58 9.45
N ARG A 503 3.64 -19.03 10.07
CA ARG A 503 3.52 -17.98 11.09
C ARG A 503 2.80 -16.72 10.59
N VAL A 504 3.13 -16.22 9.40
CA VAL A 504 2.55 -14.97 8.88
C VAL A 504 1.14 -15.16 8.31
N THR A 505 0.80 -16.36 7.83
CA THR A 505 -0.56 -16.71 7.38
C THR A 505 -1.47 -17.17 8.53
N GLY A 506 -0.90 -17.57 9.67
CA GLY A 506 -1.63 -18.12 10.81
C GLY A 506 -2.06 -19.58 10.62
N VAL A 507 -1.33 -20.33 9.78
CA VAL A 507 -1.46 -21.79 9.66
C VAL A 507 -0.53 -22.41 10.69
N GLU A 508 -1.03 -23.29 11.55
CA GLU A 508 -0.22 -24.03 12.53
C GLU A 508 0.54 -25.21 11.90
#